data_AF-A0AAE0KXW5-F1
#
_entry.id   AF-A0AAE0KXW5-F1
#
_cell.length_a   1.000
_cell.length_b   1.000
_cell.length_c   1.000
_cell.angle_alpha   90.00
_cell.angle_beta   90.00
_cell.angle_gamma   90.00
#
_symmetry.space_group_name_H-M   'P 1'
#
loop_
_entity.id
_entity.type
_entity.pdbx_description
1 polymer ?
#
loop_
_entity_poly.entity_id
_entity_poly.type
_entity_poly.pdbx_seq_one_letter_code
_entity_poly.pdbx_strand_id
1 'polypeptide(L)'
;MRHVPGSPICPVTSLRRVMEGPGLGEDGPLFCIEDAKGRLKPLTHSFFVSTFRKLAERPGLDPKAYSGHSFRRGGATAASGLAVADHLIQAHGDWASDCYKLYCDLGREQQLLLPSAMAEGAAATTAAHRAGR
;
A
#
# COMPACT_ATOMS: atom_id res chain seq x y z
N MET A 1 2.92 12.84 5.26
CA MET A 1 1.84 11.84 5.47
C MET A 1 0.61 12.53 6.04
N ARG A 2 -0.59 12.14 5.61
CA ARG A 2 -1.84 12.73 6.11
C ARG A 2 -2.28 12.01 7.40
N HIS A 3 -2.61 12.78 8.44
CA HIS A 3 -3.23 12.25 9.65
C HIS A 3 -4.66 11.77 9.34
N VAL A 4 -5.05 10.63 9.91
CA VAL A 4 -6.38 10.02 9.75
C VAL A 4 -6.99 9.89 11.15
N PRO A 5 -7.76 10.90 11.62
CA PRO A 5 -8.32 10.91 12.96
C PRO A 5 -9.15 9.67 13.28
N GLY A 6 -9.01 9.13 14.49
CA GLY A 6 -9.78 7.97 14.98
C GLY A 6 -9.41 6.62 14.36
N SER A 7 -8.54 6.59 13.34
CA SER A 7 -8.15 5.34 12.70
C SER A 7 -7.09 4.59 13.53
N PRO A 8 -7.31 3.31 13.88
CA PRO A 8 -6.32 2.49 14.59
C PRO A 8 -5.09 2.17 13.73
N ILE A 9 -5.16 2.42 12.42
CA ILE A 9 -4.09 2.18 11.45
C ILE A 9 -3.49 3.48 10.90
N CYS A 10 -3.71 4.63 11.57
CA CYS A 10 -3.13 5.90 11.13
C CYS A 10 -1.60 5.88 11.27
N PRO A 11 -0.83 6.00 10.17
CA PRO A 11 0.63 5.92 10.23
C PRO A 11 1.25 7.08 11.00
N VAL A 12 0.65 8.29 10.95
CA VAL A 12 1.13 9.46 11.69
C VAL A 12 1.00 9.24 13.20
N THR A 13 -0.14 8.71 13.65
CA THR A 13 -0.37 8.44 15.08
C THR A 13 0.51 7.30 15.57
N SER A 14 0.65 6.23 14.79
CA SER A 14 1.57 5.13 15.11
C SER A 14 3.01 5.59 15.20
N LEU A 15 3.47 6.43 14.26
CA LEU A 15 4.83 6.95 14.27
C LEU A 15 5.08 7.88 15.46
N ARG A 16 4.13 8.76 15.79
CA ARG A 16 4.26 9.63 16.97
C ARG A 16 4.43 8.82 18.25
N ARG A 17 3.67 7.74 18.43
CA ARG A 17 3.80 6.83 19.59
C ARG A 17 5.17 6.17 19.66
N VAL A 18 5.76 5.84 18.52
CA VAL A 18 7.14 5.32 18.47
C VAL A 18 8.12 6.40 18.91
N MET A 19 7.99 7.62 18.40
CA MET A 19 8.87 8.76 18.73
C MET A 19 8.76 9.23 20.19
N GLU A 20 7.58 9.10 20.80
CA GLU A 20 7.34 9.40 22.22
C GLU A 20 7.81 8.27 23.16
N GLY A 21 8.26 7.14 22.60
CA GLY A 21 8.76 5.99 23.36
C GLY A 21 10.12 6.26 24.02
N PRO A 22 10.46 5.53 25.10
CA PRO A 22 11.70 5.73 25.83
C PRO A 22 12.94 5.38 24.98
N GLY A 23 14.01 6.16 25.13
CA GLY A 23 15.36 5.76 24.73
C GLY A 23 15.71 5.90 23.24
N LEU A 24 14.94 6.66 22.47
CA LEU A 24 15.36 7.09 21.14
C LEU A 24 16.35 8.27 21.29
N GLY A 25 17.65 7.99 21.16
CA GLY A 25 18.63 9.06 20.99
C GLY A 25 18.37 9.83 19.69
N GLU A 26 18.79 11.09 19.62
CA GLU A 26 18.57 11.95 18.44
C GLU A 26 19.15 11.33 17.15
N ASP A 27 20.28 10.63 17.26
CA ASP A 27 20.94 9.91 16.16
C ASP A 27 20.64 8.40 16.14
N GLY A 28 19.64 7.96 16.90
CA GLY A 28 19.27 6.56 17.04
C GLY A 28 18.36 6.06 15.91
N PRO A 29 18.23 4.73 15.74
CA PRO A 29 17.25 4.18 14.83
C PRO A 29 15.84 4.45 15.31
N LEU A 30 14.96 4.90 14.40
CA LEU A 30 13.59 5.27 14.72
C LEU A 30 12.75 4.11 15.27
N PHE A 31 13.01 2.88 14.81
CA PHE A 31 12.29 1.69 15.25
C PHE A 31 13.20 0.79 16.08
N CYS A 32 12.86 0.64 17.36
CA CYS A 32 13.58 -0.21 18.29
C CYS A 32 12.64 -1.24 18.93
N ILE A 33 13.22 -2.37 19.34
CA ILE A 33 12.56 -3.41 20.12
C ILE A 33 13.35 -3.66 21.39
N GLU A 34 12.66 -3.96 22.48
CA GLU A 34 13.27 -4.33 23.75
C GLU A 34 13.63 -5.83 23.75
N ASP A 35 14.86 -6.17 24.10
CA ASP A 35 15.27 -7.57 24.28
C ASP A 35 14.85 -8.10 25.66
N ALA A 36 15.03 -9.41 25.89
CA ALA A 36 14.65 -10.05 27.15
C ALA A 36 15.37 -9.50 28.41
N LYS A 37 16.41 -8.66 28.24
CA LYS A 37 17.16 -8.01 29.31
C LYS A 37 16.81 -6.52 29.45
N GLY A 38 15.77 -6.05 28.76
CA GLY A 38 15.34 -4.67 28.80
C GLY A 38 16.14 -3.72 27.92
N ARG A 39 16.96 -4.23 27.00
CA ARG A 39 17.81 -3.37 26.16
C ARG A 39 17.14 -3.09 24.83
N LEU A 40 17.09 -1.81 24.44
CA LEU A 40 16.60 -1.41 23.13
C LEU A 40 17.61 -1.77 22.04
N LYS A 41 17.11 -2.40 20.97
CA LYS A 41 17.87 -2.74 19.78
C LYS A 41 17.14 -2.30 18.52
N PRO A 42 17.85 -1.97 17.44
CA PRO A 42 17.22 -1.63 16.17
C PRO A 42 16.33 -2.77 15.67
N LEU A 43 15.14 -2.45 15.18
CA LEU A 43 14.25 -3.41 14.54
C LEU A 43 14.90 -3.95 13.26
N THR A 44 15.09 -5.26 13.19
CA THR A 44 15.66 -5.91 12.00
C THR A 44 14.57 -6.36 11.04
N HIS A 45 14.92 -6.46 9.75
CA HIS A 45 14.03 -7.01 8.73
C HIS A 45 13.56 -8.44 9.06
N SER A 46 14.47 -9.32 9.53
CA SER A 46 14.13 -10.70 9.87
C SER A 46 13.15 -10.79 11.04
N PHE A 47 13.34 -9.96 12.07
CA PHE A 47 12.41 -9.88 13.19
C PHE A 47 11.04 -9.37 12.76
N PHE A 48 11.00 -8.30 11.95
CA PHE A 48 9.75 -7.76 11.40
C PHE A 48 8.98 -8.81 10.59
N VAL A 49 9.63 -9.47 9.62
CA VAL A 49 8.97 -10.45 8.74
C VAL A 49 8.52 -11.67 9.52
N SER A 50 9.34 -12.20 10.44
CA SER A 50 8.95 -13.36 11.26
C SER A 50 7.79 -13.04 12.20
N THR A 51 7.76 -11.85 12.78
CA THR A 51 6.65 -11.37 13.62
C THR A 51 5.38 -11.22 12.79
N PHE A 52 5.47 -10.58 11.62
CA PHE A 52 4.33 -10.44 10.72
C PHE A 52 3.76 -11.79 10.28
N ARG A 53 4.61 -12.74 9.92
CA ARG A 53 4.21 -14.11 9.56
C ARG A 53 3.39 -14.78 10.67
N LYS A 54 3.85 -14.70 11.92
CA LYS A 54 3.09 -15.21 13.08
C LYS A 54 1.74 -14.52 13.26
N LEU A 55 1.66 -13.21 12.97
CA LEU A 55 0.41 -12.48 13.05
C LEU A 55 -0.56 -12.87 11.92
N ALA A 56 -0.06 -13.17 10.73
CA ALA A 56 -0.85 -13.60 9.57
C ALA A 56 -1.51 -14.98 9.79
N GLU A 57 -0.95 -15.83 10.65
CA GLU A 57 -1.57 -17.12 11.03
C GLU A 57 -2.91 -16.93 11.74
N ARG A 58 -3.09 -15.84 12.49
CA ARG A 58 -4.30 -15.59 13.31
C ARG A 58 -5.59 -15.51 12.47
N PRO A 59 -5.61 -14.82 11.31
CA PRO A 59 -6.73 -14.90 10.37
C PRO A 59 -6.72 -16.13 9.44
N GLY A 60 -5.81 -17.10 9.63
CA GLY A 60 -5.75 -18.32 8.80
C GLY A 60 -5.01 -18.17 7.47
N LEU A 61 -4.18 -17.14 7.31
CA LEU A 61 -3.39 -16.94 6.10
C LEU A 61 -2.11 -17.80 6.14
N ASP A 62 -1.65 -18.29 4.98
CA ASP A 62 -0.37 -19.01 4.89
C ASP A 62 0.82 -18.05 5.07
N PRO A 63 1.60 -18.15 6.16
CA PRO A 63 2.71 -17.25 6.42
C PRO A 63 3.82 -17.31 5.37
N LYS A 64 3.96 -18.45 4.68
CA LYS A 64 4.99 -18.62 3.64
C LYS A 64 4.71 -17.78 2.40
N ALA A 65 3.44 -17.41 2.18
CA ALA A 65 3.04 -16.51 1.09
C ALA A 65 3.44 -15.03 1.34
N TYR A 66 3.90 -14.69 2.54
CA TYR A 66 4.20 -13.31 2.93
C TYR A 66 5.68 -13.04 3.15
N SER A 67 6.13 -11.86 2.76
CA SER A 67 7.48 -11.33 2.98
C SER A 67 7.43 -9.83 3.23
N GLY A 68 8.57 -9.19 3.54
CA GLY A 68 8.64 -7.73 3.62
C GLY A 68 8.20 -7.06 2.31
N HIS A 69 8.54 -7.65 1.16
CA HIS A 69 8.15 -7.14 -0.16
C HIS A 69 6.63 -7.16 -0.40
N SER A 70 5.90 -8.03 0.31
CA SER A 70 4.43 -8.11 0.20
C SER A 70 3.75 -6.79 0.58
N PHE A 71 4.32 -6.00 1.50
CA PHE A 71 3.79 -4.68 1.84
C PHE A 71 3.94 -3.68 0.69
N ARG A 72 5.10 -3.69 0.01
CA ARG A 72 5.34 -2.82 -1.15
C ARG A 72 4.42 -3.18 -2.31
N ARG A 73 4.23 -4.49 -2.56
CA ARG A 73 3.25 -4.98 -3.54
C ARG A 73 1.82 -4.54 -3.17
N GLY A 74 1.39 -4.81 -1.94
CA GLY A 74 0.04 -4.48 -1.48
C GLY A 74 -0.26 -2.98 -1.53
N GLY A 75 0.73 -2.12 -1.26
CA GLY A 75 0.59 -0.68 -1.41
C GLY A 75 0.35 -0.24 -2.85
N ALA A 76 1.10 -0.80 -3.81
CA ALA A 76 0.86 -0.55 -5.24
C ALA A 76 -0.52 -1.05 -5.69
N THR A 77 -0.86 -2.29 -5.32
CA THR A 77 -2.17 -2.89 -5.65
C THR A 77 -3.32 -2.04 -5.10
N ALA A 78 -3.24 -1.61 -3.83
CA ALA A 78 -4.26 -0.78 -3.20
C ALA A 78 -4.38 0.60 -3.87
N ALA A 79 -3.26 1.26 -4.18
CA ALA A 79 -3.28 2.56 -4.87
C ALA A 79 -3.87 2.43 -6.29
N SER A 80 -3.52 1.37 -7.01
CA SER A 80 -4.10 1.07 -8.31
C SER A 80 -5.61 0.80 -8.21
N GLY A 81 -6.05 0.02 -7.21
CA GLY A 81 -7.46 -0.23 -6.89
C GLY A 81 -8.28 1.05 -6.63
N LEU A 82 -7.64 2.09 -6.10
CA LEU A 82 -8.22 3.42 -5.87
C LEU A 82 -8.13 4.35 -7.09
N ALA A 83 -7.76 3.83 -8.27
CA ALA A 83 -7.58 4.59 -9.50
C ALA A 83 -6.58 5.77 -9.37
N VAL A 84 -5.58 5.64 -8.48
CA VAL A 84 -4.47 6.60 -8.41
C VAL A 84 -3.65 6.50 -9.70
N ALA A 85 -3.25 7.65 -10.25
CA ALA A 85 -2.48 7.70 -11.48
C ALA A 85 -1.13 6.97 -11.36
N ASP A 86 -0.78 6.17 -12.36
CA ASP A 86 0.43 5.36 -12.48
C ASP A 86 1.72 6.08 -12.04
N HIS A 87 1.95 7.31 -12.52
CA HIS A 87 3.15 8.08 -12.19
C HIS A 87 3.25 8.43 -10.69
N LEU A 88 2.12 8.59 -10.00
CA LEU A 88 2.10 8.82 -8.55
C LEU A 88 2.40 7.54 -7.78
N ILE A 89 1.91 6.39 -8.26
CA ILE A 89 2.24 5.08 -7.68
C ILE A 89 3.75 4.82 -7.86
N GLN A 90 4.26 5.04 -9.07
CA GLN A 90 5.68 4.88 -9.40
C GLN A 90 6.58 5.74 -8.50
N ALA A 91 6.24 7.03 -8.35
CA ALA A 91 6.97 7.96 -7.49
C ALA A 91 6.85 7.57 -6.01
N HIS A 92 5.65 7.17 -5.55
CA HIS A 92 5.42 6.83 -4.14
C HIS A 92 6.24 5.63 -3.68
N GLY A 93 6.33 4.60 -4.51
CA GLY A 93 7.12 3.42 -4.17
C GLY A 93 8.54 3.45 -4.70
N ASP A 94 9.04 4.59 -5.18
CA ASP A 94 10.44 4.78 -5.61
C ASP A 94 10.89 3.71 -6.64
N TRP A 95 10.11 3.56 -7.72
CA TRP A 95 10.42 2.65 -8.81
C TRP A 95 11.06 3.38 -9.98
N ALA A 96 12.28 2.98 -10.33
CA ALA A 96 13.01 3.51 -11.48
C ALA A 96 12.47 3.03 -12.84
N SER A 97 11.65 1.98 -12.86
CA SER A 97 11.07 1.40 -14.08
C SER A 97 9.62 0.97 -13.87
N ASP A 98 8.99 0.53 -14.95
CA ASP A 98 7.59 0.08 -14.97
C ASP A 98 7.35 -1.27 -14.30
N CYS A 99 8.34 -1.86 -13.62
CA CYS A 99 8.20 -3.18 -12.98
C CYS A 99 7.10 -3.23 -11.91
N TYR A 100 6.71 -2.09 -11.33
CA TYR A 100 5.62 -1.98 -10.36
C TYR A 100 4.25 -2.31 -10.95
N LYS A 101 4.06 -2.16 -12.28
CA LYS A 101 2.80 -2.48 -12.96
C LYS A 101 2.41 -3.95 -12.79
N LEU A 102 3.38 -4.84 -12.55
CA LEU A 102 3.14 -6.25 -12.20
C LEU A 102 2.42 -6.43 -10.85
N TYR A 103 2.31 -5.38 -10.05
CA TYR A 103 1.58 -5.39 -8.77
C TYR A 103 0.20 -4.73 -8.89
N CYS A 104 -0.05 -4.00 -9.97
CA CYS A 104 -1.30 -3.33 -10.26
C CYS A 104 -2.26 -4.31 -10.95
N ASP A 105 -2.73 -5.31 -10.21
CA ASP A 105 -3.80 -6.18 -10.71
C ASP A 105 -5.09 -5.36 -10.79
N LEU A 106 -5.58 -5.13 -12.00
CA LEU A 106 -6.87 -4.47 -12.22
C LEU A 106 -7.98 -5.42 -11.81
N GLY A 107 -8.77 -5.01 -10.82
CA GLY A 107 -10.01 -5.70 -10.48
C GLY A 107 -10.97 -5.70 -11.68
N ARG A 108 -11.87 -6.69 -11.75
CA ARG A 108 -12.82 -6.84 -12.86
C ARG A 108 -13.61 -5.55 -13.15
N GLU A 109 -13.98 -4.80 -12.12
CA GLU A 109 -14.67 -3.51 -12.28
C GLU A 109 -13.81 -2.48 -13.02
N GLN A 110 -12.52 -2.41 -12.69
CA GLN A 110 -11.59 -1.47 -13.34
C GLN A 110 -11.31 -1.86 -14.79
N GLN A 111 -11.24 -3.16 -15.08
CA GLN A 111 -11.14 -3.66 -16.45
C GLN A 111 -12.36 -3.29 -17.32
N LEU A 112 -13.53 -3.06 -16.72
CA LEU A 112 -14.75 -2.67 -17.42
C LEU A 112 -14.87 -1.16 -17.67
N LEU A 113 -14.05 -0.32 -17.02
CA LEU A 113 -14.11 1.13 -17.21
C LEU A 113 -13.88 1.53 -18.67
N LEU A 114 -12.83 0.98 -19.30
CA LEU A 114 -12.50 1.30 -20.69
C LEU A 114 -13.59 0.83 -21.67
N PRO A 115 -14.04 -0.45 -21.66
CA PRO A 115 -15.15 -0.88 -22.49
C PRO A 115 -16.43 -0.07 -22.28
N SER A 116 -16.75 0.31 -21.03
CA SER A 116 -17.95 1.10 -20.72
C SER A 116 -17.86 2.51 -21.32
N ALA A 117 -16.73 3.20 -21.13
CA ALA A 117 -16.50 4.52 -21.71
C ALA A 117 -16.54 4.50 -23.24
N MET A 118 -15.99 3.45 -23.87
CA MET A 118 -16.07 3.26 -25.32
C MET A 118 -17.52 3.07 -25.80
N ALA A 119 -18.31 2.26 -25.09
CA ALA A 119 -19.71 2.04 -25.41
C ALA A 119 -20.54 3.34 -25.31
N GLU A 120 -20.32 4.12 -24.26
CA GLU A 120 -20.95 5.44 -24.07
C GLU A 120 -20.59 6.42 -25.20
N GLY A 121 -19.29 6.51 -25.55
CA GLY A 121 -18.82 7.37 -26.64
C GLY A 121 -19.39 6.99 -28.00
N ALA A 122 -19.50 5.69 -28.29
CA ALA A 122 -20.12 5.19 -29.52
C ALA A 122 -21.62 5.51 -29.59
N ALA A 123 -22.34 5.41 -28.47
CA ALA A 123 -23.75 5.77 -28.39
C ALA A 123 -23.97 7.27 -28.62
N ALA A 124 -23.16 8.13 -27.99
CA ALA A 124 -23.21 9.58 -28.16
C ALA A 124 -22.95 10.01 -29.61
N THR A 125 -21.95 9.41 -30.27
CA THR A 125 -21.60 9.68 -31.67
C THR A 125 -22.74 9.30 -32.62
N THR A 126 -23.38 8.15 -32.36
CA THR A 126 -24.52 7.66 -33.13
C THR A 126 -25.75 8.57 -33.00
N ALA A 127 -26.02 9.08 -31.79
CA ALA A 127 -27.11 10.00 -31.53
C ALA A 127 -26.89 11.35 -32.25
N ALA A 128 -25.67 11.90 -32.19
CA ALA A 128 -25.32 13.15 -32.88
C ALA A 128 -25.49 13.03 -34.41
N HIS A 129 -25.10 11.90 -35.00
CA HIS A 129 -25.28 11.68 -36.44
C HIS A 129 -26.74 11.49 -36.87
N ARG A 130 -27.63 11.07 -35.96
CA ARG A 130 -29.07 10.98 -36.24
C ARG A 130 -29.80 12.32 -36.12
N ALA A 131 -29.34 13.21 -35.23
CA ALA A 131 -29.97 14.52 -34.99
C ALA A 131 -29.58 15.59 -36.03
N GLY A 132 -28.49 15.39 -36.78
CA GLY A 132 -28.05 16.29 -37.86
C GLY A 132 -28.64 15.99 -39.25
N ARG A 133 -29.72 15.19 -39.32
CA ARG A 133 -30.48 14.88 -40.54
C ARG A 133 -31.90 15.39 -40.42
#